data_AF-T0TLR1-F1
#
_entry.id   AF-T0TLR1-F1
#
_cell.length_a   1.000
_cell.length_b   1.000
_cell.length_c   1.000
_cell.angle_alpha   90.00
_cell.angle_beta   90.00
_cell.angle_gamma   90.00
#
_symmetry.space_group_name_H-M   'P 1'
#
loop_
_entity.id
_entity.type
_entity.pdbx_description
1 polymer ?
#
loop_
_entity_poly.entity_id
_entity_poly.type
_entity_poly.pdbx_seq_one_letter_code
_entity_poly.pdbx_strand_id
1 'polypeptide(L)'
;MAVQIILTLTINCIIFRRMTDIRISWTVFLTLALLDVAIQYNIANLTTVVDVFLLMILAVLAKGKTWSLTQYAFHTLFPVVTSDLLFRLLGLFFFPLLLNIPIAEVGSNAFFYLLTYSMILPLYFIFNRFLGLDLKRWKVYSDDSLHNIQISRRVALAMAIYLLGIYLCMNLDVWFPFYSPELELRLRMFWVLLSAIAFIFLLPTSINCLGNIWKRAWLWRKKGI
;
A
#
# COMPACT_ATOMS: atom_id res chain seq x y z
N MET A 1 18.14 -2.68 -8.47
CA MET A 1 17.66 -3.35 -7.25
C MET A 1 17.87 -2.48 -6.00
N ALA A 2 19.10 -2.13 -5.58
CA ALA A 2 19.30 -1.33 -4.35
C ALA A 2 18.55 0.02 -4.31
N VAL A 3 18.55 0.78 -5.41
CA VAL A 3 17.80 2.05 -5.51
C VAL A 3 16.29 1.84 -5.32
N GLN A 4 15.74 0.75 -5.87
CA GLN A 4 14.33 0.39 -5.71
C GLN A 4 13.98 0.11 -4.25
N ILE A 5 14.83 -0.66 -3.56
CA ILE A 5 14.64 -1.03 -2.15
C ILE A 5 14.60 0.24 -1.31
N ILE A 6 15.60 1.11 -1.48
CA ILE A 6 15.70 2.38 -0.75
C ILE A 6 14.50 3.27 -1.05
N LEU A 7 14.07 3.41 -2.30
CA LEU A 7 12.90 4.22 -2.66
C LEU A 7 11.60 3.69 -2.04
N THR A 8 11.40 2.37 -2.08
CA THR A 8 10.21 1.72 -1.50
C THR A 8 10.17 1.93 0.01
N LEU A 9 11.27 1.67 0.70
CA LEU A 9 11.39 1.89 2.14
C LEU A 9 11.21 3.37 2.51
N THR A 10 11.78 4.30 1.72
CA THR A 10 11.62 5.75 1.95
C THR A 10 10.16 6.16 1.90
N ILE A 11 9.42 5.74 0.87
CA ILE A 11 7.99 6.06 0.72
C ILE A 11 7.19 5.46 1.88
N ASN A 12 7.45 4.19 2.20
CA ASN A 12 6.83 3.48 3.31
C ASN A 12 7.05 4.20 4.64
N CYS A 13 8.27 4.66 4.92
CA CYS A 13 8.60 5.45 6.10
C CYS A 13 7.92 6.83 6.11
N ILE A 14 7.81 7.51 4.96
CA ILE A 14 7.10 8.81 4.87
C ILE A 14 5.62 8.64 5.19
N ILE A 15 4.97 7.62 4.63
CA ILE A 15 3.56 7.30 4.89
C ILE A 15 3.37 6.92 6.36
N PHE A 16 4.23 6.05 6.89
CA PHE A 16 4.22 5.63 8.29
C PHE A 16 4.37 6.81 9.25
N ARG A 17 5.38 7.68 9.03
CA ARG A 17 5.62 8.88 9.85
C ARG A 17 4.40 9.79 9.90
N ARG A 18 3.68 9.92 8.79
CA ARG A 18 2.49 10.75 8.71
C ARG A 18 1.28 10.16 9.43
N MET A 19 1.18 8.83 9.50
CA MET A 19 0.13 8.14 10.28
C MET A 19 0.38 8.19 11.77
N THR A 20 1.62 7.94 12.18
CA THR A 20 1.96 7.68 13.59
C THR A 20 2.45 8.92 14.31
N ASP A 21 2.83 9.99 13.58
CA ASP A 21 3.43 11.22 14.12
C ASP A 21 4.77 10.99 14.85
N ILE A 22 5.35 9.80 14.66
CA ILE A 22 6.61 9.39 15.27
C ILE A 22 7.77 10.05 14.53
N ARG A 23 8.66 10.72 15.27
CA ARG A 23 9.88 11.30 14.73
C ARG A 23 10.97 10.23 14.62
N ILE A 24 11.20 9.76 13.39
CA ILE A 24 12.29 8.83 13.07
C ILE A 24 13.58 9.65 12.91
N SER A 25 14.66 9.24 13.59
CA SER A 25 15.97 9.84 13.39
C SER A 25 16.59 9.38 12.08
N TRP A 26 17.37 10.25 11.44
CA TRP A 26 18.04 9.93 10.18
C TRP A 26 18.97 8.71 10.31
N THR A 27 19.61 8.54 11.47
CA THR A 27 20.50 7.41 11.76
C THR A 27 19.76 6.07 11.77
N VAL A 28 18.57 6.01 12.40
CA VAL A 28 17.75 4.79 12.44
C VAL A 28 17.19 4.45 11.06
N PHE A 29 16.81 5.47 10.28
CA PHE A 29 16.38 5.26 8.91
C PHE A 29 17.50 4.66 8.05
N LEU A 30 18.70 5.21 8.14
CA LEU A 30 19.84 4.78 7.33
C LEU A 30 20.32 3.37 7.70
N THR A 31 20.32 3.01 8.99
CA THR A 31 20.64 1.64 9.42
C THR A 31 19.59 0.63 8.93
N LEU A 32 18.30 0.98 8.98
CA LEU A 32 17.24 0.12 8.45
C LEU A 32 17.33 -0.02 6.93
N ALA A 33 17.63 1.05 6.20
CA ALA A 33 17.79 0.99 4.75
C ALA A 33 18.97 0.09 4.32
N LEU A 34 20.09 0.15 5.05
CA LEU A 34 21.23 -0.74 4.80
C LEU A 34 20.88 -2.20 5.14
N LEU A 35 20.20 -2.43 6.26
CA LEU A 35 19.75 -3.75 6.65
C LEU A 35 18.78 -4.35 5.62
N ASP A 36 17.87 -3.53 5.09
CA ASP A 36 16.90 -3.92 4.08
C ASP A 36 17.57 -4.38 2.79
N VAL A 37 18.51 -3.57 2.28
CA VAL A 37 19.30 -3.94 1.10
C VAL A 37 20.08 -5.24 1.34
N ALA A 38 20.69 -5.40 2.53
CA ALA A 38 21.46 -6.61 2.85
C ALA A 38 20.57 -7.86 2.93
N ILE A 39 19.40 -7.77 3.54
CA ILE A 39 18.47 -8.92 3.65
C ILE A 39 17.92 -9.29 2.27
N GLN A 40 17.44 -8.30 1.51
CA GLN A 40 16.83 -8.54 0.21
C GLN A 40 17.83 -9.00 -0.85
N TYR A 41 19.12 -8.65 -0.71
CA TYR A 41 20.17 -9.20 -1.57
C TYR A 41 20.39 -10.70 -1.33
N ASN A 42 20.25 -11.16 -0.10
CA ASN A 42 20.44 -12.56 0.27
C ASN A 42 19.18 -13.42 0.08
N ILE A 43 18.00 -12.80 0.16
CA ILE A 43 16.72 -13.50 0.04
C ILE A 43 15.89 -12.83 -1.05
N ALA A 44 15.93 -13.41 -2.26
CA ALA A 44 15.11 -12.98 -3.37
C ALA A 44 13.61 -13.18 -3.05
N ASN A 45 12.75 -12.33 -3.64
CA ASN A 45 11.28 -12.44 -3.62
C ASN A 45 10.55 -12.20 -2.28
N LEU A 46 11.22 -11.65 -1.26
CA LEU A 46 10.60 -11.33 0.04
C LEU A 46 10.51 -9.82 0.35
N THR A 47 10.76 -8.97 -0.64
CA THR A 47 10.90 -7.51 -0.49
C THR A 47 9.71 -6.87 0.24
N THR A 48 8.49 -7.14 -0.20
CA THR A 48 7.26 -6.59 0.41
C THR A 48 7.01 -7.08 1.83
N VAL A 49 7.52 -8.26 2.19
CA VAL A 49 7.35 -8.84 3.52
C VAL A 49 8.39 -8.27 4.49
N VAL A 50 9.64 -8.15 4.03
CA VAL A 50 10.75 -7.56 4.80
C VAL A 50 10.43 -6.12 5.19
N ASP A 51 9.89 -5.32 4.27
CA ASP A 51 9.47 -3.94 4.54
C ASP A 51 8.48 -3.82 5.72
N VAL A 52 7.51 -4.75 5.82
CA VAL A 52 6.52 -4.78 6.92
C VAL A 52 7.21 -5.06 8.25
N PHE A 53 8.14 -6.03 8.27
CA PHE A 53 8.88 -6.37 9.48
C PHE A 53 9.82 -5.25 9.92
N LEU A 54 10.51 -4.60 8.99
CA LEU A 54 11.39 -3.46 9.29
C LEU A 54 10.60 -2.28 9.85
N LEU A 55 9.43 -1.97 9.28
CA LEU A 55 8.53 -0.95 9.82
C LEU A 55 8.00 -1.32 11.20
N MET A 56 7.76 -2.61 11.47
CA MET A 56 7.34 -3.06 12.79
C MET A 56 8.45 -2.92 13.83
N ILE A 57 9.69 -3.28 13.48
CA ILE A 57 10.87 -3.03 14.33
C ILE A 57 11.01 -1.53 14.59
N LEU A 58 10.87 -0.70 13.55
CA LEU A 58 10.92 0.76 13.68
C LEU A 58 9.81 1.29 14.61
N ALA A 59 8.58 0.78 14.49
CA ALA A 59 7.47 1.17 15.35
C ALA A 59 7.74 0.84 16.82
N VAL A 60 8.34 -0.33 17.09
CA VAL A 60 8.72 -0.78 18.44
C VAL A 60 9.90 0.06 18.99
N LEU A 61 10.95 0.26 18.19
CA LEU A 61 12.15 1.02 18.59
C LEU A 61 11.82 2.48 18.87
N ALA A 62 10.87 3.06 18.15
CA ALA A 62 10.49 4.45 18.32
C ALA A 62 9.67 4.72 19.60
N LYS A 63 9.42 3.71 20.45
CA LYS A 63 9.02 3.78 21.89
C LYS A 63 7.99 4.86 22.26
N GLY A 64 7.05 5.17 21.38
CA GLY A 64 6.13 6.30 21.58
C GLY A 64 4.81 5.92 22.26
N LYS A 65 4.26 4.72 22.00
CA LYS A 65 2.90 4.35 22.41
C LYS A 65 2.75 2.85 22.68
N THR A 66 2.01 2.50 23.74
CA THR A 66 1.56 1.14 24.04
C THR A 66 0.39 0.78 23.12
N TRP A 67 0.67 0.39 21.88
CA TRP A 67 -0.36 -0.12 20.97
C TRP A 67 -0.61 -1.61 21.19
N SER A 68 -1.82 -2.05 20.88
CA SER A 68 -2.13 -3.49 20.77
C SER A 68 -1.48 -4.09 19.52
N LEU A 69 -1.26 -5.41 19.53
CA LEU A 69 -0.61 -6.12 18.40
C LEU A 69 -1.32 -5.88 17.05
N THR A 70 -2.65 -5.76 17.06
CA THR A 70 -3.45 -5.49 15.85
C THR A 70 -3.26 -4.07 15.34
N GLN A 71 -3.07 -3.10 16.22
CA GLN A 71 -2.76 -1.71 15.85
C GLN A 71 -1.34 -1.60 15.29
N TYR A 72 -0.37 -2.31 15.88
CA TYR A 72 0.98 -2.41 15.31
C TYR A 72 0.94 -2.98 13.90
N ALA A 73 0.28 -4.13 13.71
CA ALA A 73 0.14 -4.76 12.40
C ALA A 73 -0.56 -3.84 11.40
N PHE A 74 -1.62 -3.14 11.80
CA PHE A 74 -2.32 -2.22 10.91
C PHE A 74 -1.42 -1.05 10.49
N HIS A 75 -0.75 -0.38 11.43
CA HIS A 75 0.07 0.79 11.14
C HIS A 75 1.32 0.47 10.33
N THR A 76 1.81 -0.77 10.36
CA THR A 76 2.96 -1.22 9.56
C THR A 76 2.53 -1.78 8.21
N LEU A 77 1.42 -2.53 8.15
CA LEU A 77 0.88 -3.09 6.90
C LEU A 77 0.31 -2.01 5.98
N PHE A 78 -0.38 -1.02 6.54
CA PHE A 78 -1.02 0.03 5.74
C PHE A 78 -0.04 0.73 4.79
N PRO A 79 1.11 1.29 5.24
CA PRO A 79 2.03 2.00 4.35
C PRO A 79 2.58 1.09 3.25
N VAL A 80 2.95 -0.15 3.58
CA VAL A 80 3.52 -1.11 2.62
C VAL A 80 2.49 -1.53 1.58
N VAL A 81 1.29 -1.90 2.03
CA VAL A 81 0.22 -2.33 1.11
C VAL A 81 -0.24 -1.17 0.25
N THR A 82 -0.35 0.04 0.80
CA THR A 82 -0.81 1.20 0.03
C THR A 82 0.21 1.61 -1.03
N SER A 83 1.50 1.64 -0.69
CA SER A 83 2.55 1.99 -1.66
C SER A 83 2.68 0.93 -2.76
N ASP A 84 2.68 -0.36 -2.41
CA ASP A 84 2.76 -1.46 -3.38
C ASP A 84 1.51 -1.51 -4.28
N LEU A 85 0.32 -1.30 -3.71
CA LEU A 85 -0.93 -1.24 -4.48
C LEU A 85 -0.93 -0.06 -5.46
N LEU A 86 -0.55 1.15 -5.01
CA LEU A 86 -0.45 2.32 -5.87
C LEU A 86 0.61 2.13 -6.97
N PHE A 87 1.77 1.57 -6.62
CA PHE A 87 2.81 1.25 -7.58
C PHE A 87 2.29 0.31 -8.67
N ARG A 88 1.62 -0.78 -8.29
CA ARG A 88 1.06 -1.76 -9.23
C ARG A 88 -0.09 -1.20 -10.04
N LEU A 89 -0.98 -0.40 -9.45
CA LEU A 89 -2.06 0.26 -10.18
C LEU A 89 -1.51 1.21 -11.25
N LEU A 90 -0.45 1.94 -10.93
CA LEU A 90 0.19 2.83 -11.88
C LEU A 90 0.91 2.09 -13.00
N GLY A 91 1.76 1.13 -12.63
CA GLY A 91 2.59 0.39 -13.57
C GLY A 91 1.81 -0.59 -14.46
N LEU A 92 0.78 -1.26 -13.91
CA LEU A 92 0.01 -2.27 -14.66
C LEU A 92 -1.19 -1.70 -15.41
N PHE A 93 -1.74 -0.57 -14.97
CA PHE A 93 -2.97 -0.02 -15.55
C PHE A 93 -2.81 1.42 -16.03
N PHE A 94 -2.34 2.34 -15.18
CA PHE A 94 -2.36 3.77 -15.51
C PHE A 94 -1.46 4.13 -16.70
N PHE A 95 -0.18 3.78 -16.67
CA PHE A 95 0.74 4.09 -17.77
C PHE A 95 0.42 3.35 -19.07
N PRO A 96 0.15 2.03 -19.05
CA PRO A 96 -0.28 1.31 -20.25
C PRO A 96 -1.52 1.92 -20.89
N LEU A 97 -2.52 2.31 -20.08
CA LEU A 97 -3.76 2.90 -20.57
C LEU A 97 -3.58 4.34 -21.07
N LEU A 98 -2.81 5.16 -20.37
CA LEU A 98 -2.62 6.58 -20.70
C LEU A 98 -1.81 6.76 -21.97
N LEU A 99 -0.78 5.94 -22.15
CA LEU A 99 0.19 6.07 -23.24
C LEU A 99 -0.02 5.05 -24.36
N ASN A 100 -0.98 4.14 -24.19
CA ASN A 100 -1.28 3.05 -25.13
C ASN A 100 -0.04 2.22 -25.49
N ILE A 101 0.77 1.90 -24.49
CA ILE A 101 2.01 1.10 -24.61
C ILE A 101 1.85 -0.24 -23.89
N PRO A 102 2.50 -1.32 -24.36
CA PRO A 102 2.41 -2.62 -23.73
C PRO A 102 3.05 -2.61 -22.32
N ILE A 103 2.48 -3.42 -21.43
CA ILE A 103 2.92 -3.51 -20.02
C ILE A 103 4.40 -3.93 -19.91
N ALA A 104 4.88 -4.75 -20.86
CA ALA A 104 6.27 -5.18 -20.93
C ALA A 104 7.23 -4.00 -21.13
N GLU A 105 6.85 -2.99 -21.92
CA GLU A 105 7.66 -1.79 -22.15
C GLU A 105 7.63 -0.83 -20.95
N VAL A 106 6.52 -0.76 -20.23
CA VAL A 106 6.45 0.02 -18.98
C VAL A 106 7.36 -0.59 -17.91
N GLY A 107 7.36 -1.93 -17.81
CA GLY A 107 8.16 -2.66 -16.83
C GLY A 107 9.66 -2.68 -17.12
N SER A 108 10.07 -2.62 -18.39
CA SER A 108 11.48 -2.66 -18.79
C SER A 108 12.17 -1.29 -18.74
N ASN A 109 11.40 -0.20 -18.75
CA ASN A 109 11.92 1.16 -18.82
C ASN A 109 12.18 1.79 -17.45
N ALA A 110 13.44 2.14 -17.17
CA ALA A 110 13.84 2.79 -15.92
C ALA A 110 13.15 4.14 -15.69
N PHE A 111 12.80 4.87 -16.76
CA PHE A 111 12.06 6.13 -16.65
C PHE A 111 10.65 5.91 -16.09
N PHE A 112 9.88 4.99 -16.66
CA PHE A 112 8.53 4.66 -16.16
C PHE A 112 8.57 4.14 -14.74
N TYR A 113 9.62 3.36 -14.42
CA TYR A 113 9.86 2.90 -13.07
C TYR A 113 10.02 4.06 -12.07
N LEU A 114 10.96 4.99 -12.30
CA LEU A 114 11.17 6.16 -11.45
C LEU A 114 9.95 7.07 -11.40
N LEU A 115 9.28 7.27 -12.54
CA LEU A 115 8.07 8.06 -12.63
C LEU A 115 6.97 7.46 -11.75
N THR A 116 6.79 6.14 -11.79
CA THR A 116 5.85 5.43 -10.92
C THR A 116 6.12 5.73 -9.45
N TYR A 117 7.38 5.55 -8.99
CA TYR A 117 7.77 5.85 -7.61
C TYR A 117 7.53 7.31 -7.22
N SER A 118 7.83 8.25 -8.12
CA SER A 118 7.61 9.67 -7.87
C SER A 118 6.12 10.03 -7.70
N MET A 119 5.23 9.30 -8.38
CA MET A 119 3.79 9.54 -8.37
C MET A 119 3.06 8.89 -7.19
N ILE A 120 3.64 7.86 -6.55
CA ILE A 120 3.01 7.18 -5.38
C ILE A 120 2.67 8.19 -4.29
N LEU A 121 3.60 9.08 -3.92
CA LEU A 121 3.39 9.99 -2.80
C LEU A 121 2.35 11.09 -3.11
N PRO A 122 2.38 11.78 -4.28
CA PRO A 122 1.30 12.66 -4.72
C PRO A 122 -0.06 11.96 -4.76
N LEU A 123 -0.14 10.75 -5.31
CA LEU A 123 -1.38 10.00 -5.39
C LEU A 123 -1.87 9.59 -4.02
N TYR A 124 -0.98 9.16 -3.13
CA TYR A 124 -1.31 8.90 -1.74
C TYR A 124 -1.97 10.13 -1.09
N PHE A 125 -1.46 11.36 -1.34
CA PHE A 125 -2.12 12.58 -0.83
C PHE A 125 -3.50 12.82 -1.42
N ILE A 126 -3.66 12.60 -2.73
CA ILE A 126 -4.95 12.75 -3.42
C ILE A 126 -5.94 11.71 -2.89
N PHE A 127 -5.56 10.44 -2.82
CA PHE A 127 -6.37 9.35 -2.30
C PHE A 127 -6.74 9.58 -0.83
N ASN A 128 -5.80 10.02 0.00
CA ASN A 128 -6.08 10.33 1.40
C ASN A 128 -7.15 11.43 1.54
N ARG A 129 -7.09 12.46 0.67
CA ARG A 129 -8.09 13.53 0.62
C ARG A 129 -9.44 13.06 0.06
N PHE A 130 -9.44 12.25 -0.99
CA PHE A 130 -10.65 11.73 -1.66
C PHE A 130 -11.41 10.71 -0.82
N LEU A 131 -10.69 9.79 -0.17
CA LEU A 131 -11.27 8.76 0.68
C LEU A 131 -11.74 9.30 2.04
N GLY A 132 -11.54 10.60 2.30
CA GLY A 132 -11.88 11.22 3.58
C GLY A 132 -11.17 10.54 4.75
N LEU A 133 -10.01 9.92 4.49
CA LEU A 133 -9.13 9.35 5.50
C LEU A 133 -8.47 10.52 6.20
N ASP A 134 -9.25 11.18 7.06
CA ASP A 134 -8.66 12.12 8.00
C ASP A 134 -7.77 11.27 8.91
N LEU A 135 -6.46 11.23 8.62
CA LEU A 135 -5.48 10.43 9.34
C LEU A 135 -5.50 10.80 10.84
N LYS A 136 -5.94 12.03 11.16
CA LYS A 136 -6.27 12.47 12.52
C LYS A 136 -7.48 11.75 13.12
N ARG A 137 -8.50 11.37 12.34
CA ARG A 137 -9.61 10.49 12.77
C ARG A 137 -9.21 9.03 12.89
N TRP A 138 -8.24 8.54 12.11
CA TRP A 138 -7.69 7.19 12.35
C TRP A 138 -6.86 7.13 13.64
N LYS A 139 -6.28 8.25 14.08
CA LYS A 139 -5.76 8.46 15.44
C LYS A 139 -6.85 8.26 16.51
N VAL A 140 -8.12 8.58 16.20
CA VAL A 140 -9.30 8.35 17.07
C VAL A 140 -9.82 6.90 16.95
N TYR A 141 -9.61 6.22 15.83
CA TYR A 141 -9.83 4.76 15.71
C TYR A 141 -8.76 3.92 16.45
N SER A 142 -7.67 4.53 16.96
CA SER A 142 -6.74 3.85 17.87
C SER A 142 -7.10 3.99 19.35
N ASP A 143 -8.15 4.76 19.70
CA ASP A 143 -8.69 4.77 21.06
C ASP A 143 -9.49 3.48 21.31
N ASP A 144 -9.35 2.94 22.52
CA ASP A 144 -9.70 1.60 23.02
C ASP A 144 -11.19 1.18 22.93
N SER A 145 -11.97 1.72 22.00
CA SER A 145 -13.31 1.21 21.73
C SER A 145 -13.25 -0.10 20.94
N LEU A 146 -13.91 -1.14 21.46
CA LEU A 146 -14.00 -2.48 20.85
C LEU A 146 -14.43 -2.45 19.37
N HIS A 147 -15.24 -1.47 18.97
CA HIS A 147 -15.70 -1.30 17.59
C HIS A 147 -14.56 -0.92 16.64
N ASN A 148 -13.64 -0.05 17.09
CA ASN A 148 -12.51 0.39 16.29
C ASN A 148 -11.47 -0.72 16.10
N ILE A 149 -11.26 -1.56 17.13
CA ILE A 149 -10.38 -2.73 17.07
C ILE A 149 -10.92 -3.76 16.06
N GLN A 150 -12.25 -3.94 15.98
CA GLN A 150 -12.84 -4.87 15.00
C GLN A 150 -12.66 -4.37 13.56
N ILE A 151 -12.79 -3.06 13.32
CA ILE A 151 -12.56 -2.46 12.00
C ILE A 151 -11.09 -2.58 11.61
N SER A 152 -10.16 -2.20 12.50
CA SER A 152 -8.72 -2.28 12.22
C SER A 152 -8.28 -3.71 11.94
N ARG A 153 -8.82 -4.70 12.65
CA ARG A 153 -8.58 -6.12 12.41
C ARG A 153 -9.05 -6.57 11.03
N ARG A 154 -10.25 -6.16 10.60
CA ARG A 154 -10.78 -6.52 9.26
C ARG A 154 -9.93 -5.94 8.15
N VAL A 155 -9.50 -4.69 8.29
CA VAL A 155 -8.66 -4.03 7.29
C VAL A 155 -7.24 -4.62 7.28
N ALA A 156 -6.65 -4.89 8.45
CA ALA A 156 -5.33 -5.54 8.55
C ALA A 156 -5.35 -6.97 7.96
N LEU A 157 -6.42 -7.74 8.18
CA LEU A 157 -6.59 -9.05 7.54
C LEU A 157 -6.67 -8.94 6.02
N ALA A 158 -7.42 -7.97 5.49
CA ALA A 158 -7.48 -7.77 4.04
C ALA A 158 -6.13 -7.35 3.44
N MET A 159 -5.36 -6.51 4.15
CA MET A 159 -3.97 -6.18 3.78
C MET A 159 -3.06 -7.40 3.78
N ALA A 160 -3.19 -8.27 4.78
CA ALA A 160 -2.42 -9.52 4.83
C ALA A 160 -2.81 -10.47 3.69
N ILE A 161 -4.11 -10.59 3.36
CA ILE A 161 -4.60 -11.37 2.22
C ILE A 161 -4.05 -10.81 0.91
N TYR A 162 -4.00 -9.48 0.75
CA TYR A 162 -3.40 -8.84 -0.42
C TYR A 162 -1.94 -9.26 -0.59
N LEU A 163 -1.12 -9.09 0.45
CA LEU A 163 0.30 -9.45 0.42
C LEU A 163 0.50 -10.94 0.15
N LEU A 164 -0.32 -11.79 0.78
CA LEU A 164 -0.29 -13.23 0.54
C LEU A 164 -0.59 -13.54 -0.93
N GLY A 165 -1.61 -12.94 -1.51
CA GLY A 165 -1.94 -13.18 -2.91
C GLY A 165 -0.89 -12.66 -3.89
N ILE A 166 -0.24 -11.53 -3.60
CA ILE A 166 0.92 -11.05 -4.38
C ILE A 166 2.10 -12.02 -4.27
N TYR A 167 2.39 -12.50 -3.07
CA TYR A 167 3.44 -13.49 -2.83
C TYR A 167 3.16 -14.80 -3.58
N LEU A 168 1.93 -15.30 -3.53
CA LEU A 168 1.49 -16.47 -4.29
C LEU A 168 1.68 -16.24 -5.80
N CYS A 169 1.23 -15.07 -6.32
CA CYS A 169 1.39 -14.74 -7.74
C CYS A 169 2.85 -14.72 -8.19
N MET A 170 3.76 -14.22 -7.35
CA MET A 170 5.20 -14.14 -7.66
C MET A 170 5.91 -15.49 -7.61
N ASN A 171 5.38 -16.47 -6.89
CA ASN A 171 5.97 -17.81 -6.76
C ASN A 171 5.27 -18.87 -7.64
N LEU A 172 4.22 -18.49 -8.38
CA LEU A 172 3.52 -19.40 -9.29
C LEU A 172 4.45 -20.04 -10.33
N ASP A 173 5.39 -19.26 -10.88
CA ASP A 173 6.35 -19.75 -11.87
C ASP A 173 7.30 -20.81 -11.29
N VAL A 174 7.74 -20.63 -10.04
CA VAL A 174 8.59 -21.58 -9.31
C VAL A 174 7.83 -22.87 -8.98
N TRP A 175 6.53 -22.77 -8.67
CA TRP A 175 5.71 -23.93 -8.30
C TRP A 175 5.15 -24.67 -9.51
N PHE A 176 4.98 -23.98 -10.63
CA PHE A 176 4.45 -24.54 -11.88
C PHE A 176 5.33 -24.10 -13.07
N PRO A 177 6.42 -24.83 -13.38
CA PRO A 177 7.37 -24.45 -14.43
C PRO A 177 6.82 -24.52 -15.87
N PHE A 178 5.56 -24.95 -16.06
CA PHE A 178 4.86 -24.95 -17.35
C PHE A 178 3.91 -23.75 -17.51
N TYR A 179 3.94 -22.79 -16.57
CA TYR A 179 3.05 -21.64 -16.58
C TYR A 179 3.45 -20.61 -17.64
N SER A 180 2.47 -20.01 -18.32
CA SER A 180 2.76 -18.94 -19.28
C SER A 180 2.93 -17.58 -18.59
N PRO A 181 3.92 -16.77 -18.97
CA PRO A 181 4.16 -15.46 -18.36
C PRO A 181 2.99 -14.48 -18.57
N GLU A 182 2.22 -14.67 -19.65
CA GLU A 182 1.01 -13.88 -19.90
C GLU A 182 -0.10 -14.16 -18.88
N LEU A 183 -0.29 -15.43 -18.49
CA LEU A 183 -1.32 -15.81 -17.53
C LEU A 183 -0.95 -15.33 -16.12
N GLU A 184 0.33 -15.40 -15.76
CA GLU A 184 0.83 -14.83 -14.50
C GLU A 184 0.55 -13.33 -14.41
N LEU A 185 0.84 -12.59 -15.48
CA LEU A 185 0.57 -11.16 -15.56
C LEU A 185 -0.93 -10.86 -15.43
N ARG A 186 -1.78 -11.61 -16.13
CA ARG A 186 -3.25 -11.45 -16.07
C ARG A 186 -3.80 -11.74 -14.67
N LEU A 187 -3.32 -12.80 -14.01
CA LEU A 187 -3.70 -13.12 -12.63
C LEU A 187 -3.26 -12.03 -11.66
N ARG A 188 -2.04 -11.52 -11.81
CA ARG A 188 -1.53 -10.42 -11.00
C ARG A 188 -2.35 -9.15 -11.19
N MET A 189 -2.70 -8.81 -12.43
CA MET A 189 -3.60 -7.68 -12.74
C MET A 189 -4.98 -7.87 -12.10
N PHE A 190 -5.58 -9.06 -12.26
CA PHE A 190 -6.88 -9.39 -11.66
C PHE A 190 -6.84 -9.27 -10.14
N TRP A 191 -5.81 -9.80 -9.49
CA TRP A 191 -5.65 -9.75 -8.04
C TRP A 191 -5.47 -8.32 -7.53
N VAL A 192 -4.66 -7.51 -8.21
CA VAL A 192 -4.44 -6.09 -7.89
C VAL A 192 -5.74 -5.30 -8.02
N LEU A 193 -6.51 -5.53 -9.08
CA LEU A 193 -7.79 -4.86 -9.29
C LEU A 193 -8.81 -5.26 -8.22
N LEU A 194 -8.97 -6.56 -7.97
CA LEU A 194 -9.86 -7.09 -6.93
C LEU A 194 -9.51 -6.51 -5.56
N SER A 195 -8.22 -6.42 -5.26
CA SER A 195 -7.73 -5.88 -3.99
C SER A 195 -7.94 -4.37 -3.88
N ALA A 196 -7.74 -3.61 -4.96
CA ALA A 196 -8.05 -2.18 -4.98
C ALA A 196 -9.55 -1.92 -4.74
N ILE A 197 -10.41 -2.70 -5.38
CA ILE A 197 -11.86 -2.65 -5.18
C ILE A 197 -12.18 -2.99 -3.71
N ALA A 198 -11.66 -4.11 -3.20
CA ALA A 198 -11.87 -4.51 -1.82
C ALA A 198 -11.41 -3.43 -0.83
N PHE A 199 -10.27 -2.78 -1.08
CA PHE A 199 -9.76 -1.70 -0.23
C PHE A 199 -10.69 -0.50 -0.19
N ILE A 200 -11.29 -0.13 -1.33
CA ILE A 200 -12.31 0.92 -1.38
C ILE A 200 -13.51 0.51 -0.51
N PHE A 201 -14.03 -0.71 -0.67
CA PHE A 201 -15.22 -1.15 0.07
C PHE A 201 -14.97 -1.44 1.57
N LEU A 202 -13.76 -1.83 1.96
CA LEU A 202 -13.40 -2.17 3.35
C LEU A 202 -13.16 -0.95 4.22
N LEU A 203 -12.82 0.20 3.64
CA LEU A 203 -12.76 1.45 4.37
C LEU A 203 -14.18 1.84 4.78
N PRO A 204 -14.51 1.94 6.08
CA PRO A 204 -15.86 2.30 6.55
C PRO A 204 -16.33 3.65 6.00
N THR A 205 -15.38 4.49 5.59
CA THR A 205 -15.63 5.77 4.93
C THR A 205 -16.17 5.64 3.51
N SER A 206 -16.02 4.53 2.78
CA SER A 206 -16.53 4.44 1.41
C SER A 206 -18.05 4.36 1.34
N ILE A 207 -18.72 3.76 2.33
CA ILE A 207 -20.19 3.79 2.43
C ILE A 207 -20.68 5.23 2.69
N ASN A 208 -19.99 5.98 3.56
CA ASN A 208 -20.30 7.39 3.80
C ASN A 208 -19.84 8.32 2.65
N CYS A 209 -18.79 7.95 1.90
CA CYS A 209 -18.27 8.71 0.77
C CYS A 209 -19.15 8.48 -0.46
N LEU A 210 -19.56 7.24 -0.75
CA LEU A 210 -20.63 6.94 -1.70
C LEU A 210 -21.91 7.65 -1.27
N GLY A 211 -22.32 7.58 0.00
CA GLY A 211 -23.49 8.33 0.50
C GLY A 211 -23.38 9.84 0.32
N ASN A 212 -22.18 10.43 0.49
CA ASN A 212 -21.93 11.87 0.30
C ASN A 212 -21.76 12.28 -1.17
N ILE A 213 -21.17 11.43 -2.01
CA ILE A 213 -21.08 11.61 -3.46
C ILE A 213 -22.47 11.46 -4.06
N TRP A 214 -23.26 10.50 -3.60
CA TRP A 214 -24.67 10.32 -3.99
C TRP A 214 -25.53 11.47 -3.49
N LYS A 215 -25.33 11.98 -2.26
CA LYS A 215 -25.98 13.22 -1.78
C LYS A 215 -25.60 14.44 -2.61
N ARG A 216 -24.32 14.59 -3.00
CA ARG A 216 -23.88 15.69 -3.87
C ARG A 216 -24.45 15.55 -5.28
N ALA A 217 -24.42 14.36 -5.88
CA ALA A 217 -25.02 14.07 -7.18
C ALA A 217 -26.55 14.27 -7.16
N TRP A 218 -27.21 13.92 -6.06
CA TRP A 218 -28.65 14.11 -5.86
C TRP A 218 -29.01 15.58 -5.65
N LEU A 219 -28.16 16.36 -4.98
CA LEU A 219 -28.28 17.83 -4.89
C LEU A 219 -28.11 18.52 -6.24
N TRP A 220 -27.28 17.98 -7.14
CA TRP A 220 -27.18 18.45 -8.53
C TRP A 220 -28.45 18.12 -9.32
N ARG A 221 -29.00 16.90 -9.16
CA ARG A 221 -30.28 16.52 -9.79
C ARG A 221 -31.49 17.35 -9.33
N LYS A 222 -31.50 17.82 -8.08
CA LYS A 222 -32.56 18.71 -7.56
C LYS A 222 -32.41 20.17 -7.97
N LYS A 223 -31.24 20.59 -8.46
CA LYS A 223 -30.97 21.97 -8.87
C LYS A 223 -31.18 22.25 -10.35
N GLY A 224 -31.67 21.29 -11.14
CA GLY A 224 -32.09 21.55 -12.52
C GLY A 224 -30.97 22.11 -13.40
N ILE A 225 -29.80 21.46 -13.39
CA ILE A 225 -28.82 21.52 -14.48
C ILE A 225 -28.80 20.15 -15.13
#